data_AF-A0A8J5HPY5-F1
#
_entry.id   AF-A0A8J5HPY5-F1
#
_cell.length_a   1.000
_cell.length_b   1.000
_cell.length_c   1.000
_cell.angle_alpha   90.00
_cell.angle_beta   90.00
_cell.angle_gamma   90.00
#
_symmetry.space_group_name_H-M   'P 1'
#
loop_
_entity.id
_entity.type
_entity.pdbx_description
1 polymer ?
#
loop_
_entity_poly.entity_id
_entity_poly.type
_entity_poly.pdbx_seq_one_letter_code
_entity_poly.pdbx_strand_id
1 'polypeptide(L)'
;MGDVAADKRAGAAGPRAAGRLVGGATMDRQTTESTFNTTQENKIKAFFDLENANQELKSDLKDLYINSAVQIDMPGNRKAVVIHIPHRLRKAYKKIHVRLVRELEKKFSGKDVVLIATRRILKPPKKGSAVMRPRSRTLSAVHDAILEDVVYPAEIVGKRIRYRLDGSKIIKIFLDLKERNNTEYKLETFTGVYRKLCGKEVVFEYPVTDSA
;
A
#
# COMPACT_ATOMS: atom_id res chain seq x y z
N MET A 1 48.98 -29.12 -60.28
CA MET A 1 47.95 -28.71 -61.27
C MET A 1 46.77 -28.16 -60.49
N GLY A 2 46.45 -26.88 -60.68
CA GLY A 2 45.20 -26.29 -60.20
C GLY A 2 45.36 -25.31 -59.05
N ASP A 3 45.52 -24.04 -59.43
CA ASP A 3 45.56 -22.83 -58.63
C ASP A 3 44.12 -22.22 -58.57
N VAL A 4 43.94 -21.12 -57.83
CA VAL A 4 42.89 -20.08 -57.96
C VAL A 4 41.59 -20.17 -57.12
N ALA A 5 41.62 -19.41 -56.02
CA ALA A 5 40.84 -18.19 -55.70
C ALA A 5 39.29 -18.11 -55.75
N ALA A 6 38.82 -17.30 -54.80
CA ALA A 6 37.47 -16.80 -54.52
C ALA A 6 36.83 -15.95 -55.63
N ASP A 7 35.49 -15.85 -55.66
CA ASP A 7 34.81 -14.53 -55.55
C ASP A 7 33.28 -14.64 -55.26
N LYS A 8 32.80 -13.64 -54.49
CA LYS A 8 31.47 -13.00 -54.38
C LYS A 8 30.19 -13.71 -54.86
N ARG A 9 29.15 -13.64 -54.01
CA ARG A 9 27.99 -12.75 -54.23
C ARG A 9 27.12 -12.57 -52.98
N ALA A 10 27.02 -11.32 -52.56
CA ALA A 10 25.95 -10.80 -51.72
C ALA A 10 24.62 -10.82 -52.50
N GLY A 11 23.51 -11.14 -51.82
CA GLY A 11 22.17 -11.18 -52.39
C GLY A 11 21.10 -10.85 -51.36
N ALA A 12 20.85 -9.56 -51.18
CA ALA A 12 19.63 -8.89 -50.71
C ALA A 12 18.63 -9.68 -49.84
N ALA A 13 18.68 -9.47 -48.53
CA ALA A 13 17.50 -9.62 -47.67
C ALA A 13 16.67 -8.32 -47.77
N GLY A 14 15.53 -8.39 -48.47
CA GLY A 14 14.58 -7.28 -48.60
C GLY A 14 13.97 -6.84 -47.26
N PRO A 15 13.41 -5.62 -47.18
CA PRO A 15 12.89 -5.08 -45.93
C PRO A 15 11.64 -5.85 -45.52
N ARG A 16 11.70 -6.56 -44.39
CA ARG A 16 10.49 -7.10 -43.76
C ARG A 16 9.63 -5.93 -43.29
N ALA A 17 8.45 -5.86 -43.88
CA ALA A 17 7.42 -4.86 -43.64
C ALA A 17 7.23 -4.57 -42.14
N ALA A 18 7.31 -3.29 -41.80
CA ALA A 18 6.89 -2.76 -40.52
C ALA A 18 5.38 -2.98 -40.35
N GLY A 19 5.02 -4.00 -39.57
CA GLY A 19 3.68 -4.17 -39.04
C GLY A 19 3.38 -3.07 -38.04
N ARG A 20 2.68 -2.04 -38.51
CA ARG A 20 2.04 -0.99 -37.70
C ARG A 20 0.85 -1.59 -36.97
N LEU A 21 0.91 -1.72 -35.64
CA LEU A 21 -0.27 -1.84 -34.78
C LEU A 21 -0.09 -1.08 -33.46
N VAL A 22 -0.87 0.00 -33.37
CA VAL A 22 -1.58 0.56 -32.20
C VAL A 22 -0.73 1.08 -31.03
N GLY A 23 -0.82 2.40 -30.84
CA GLY A 23 -0.16 3.16 -29.78
C GLY A 23 -0.52 2.71 -28.37
N GLY A 24 0.51 2.38 -27.60
CA GLY A 24 0.52 2.44 -26.15
C GLY A 24 1.43 3.60 -25.75
N ALA A 25 0.89 4.60 -25.06
CA ALA A 25 1.67 5.69 -24.51
C ALA A 25 2.71 5.13 -23.52
N THR A 26 3.99 5.12 -23.90
CA THR A 26 5.09 5.00 -22.93
C THR A 26 5.14 6.31 -22.16
N MET A 27 4.42 6.38 -21.04
CA MET A 27 4.54 7.49 -20.10
C MET A 27 5.97 7.51 -19.55
N ASP A 28 6.68 8.61 -19.78
CA ASP A 28 8.05 8.82 -19.33
C ASP A 28 8.18 8.64 -17.81
N ARG A 29 9.20 7.88 -17.37
CA ARG A 29 9.51 7.65 -15.94
C ARG A 29 9.66 8.98 -15.16
N GLN A 30 10.19 10.00 -15.81
CA GLN A 30 10.37 11.34 -15.21
C GLN A 30 9.03 12.03 -14.92
N THR A 31 8.00 11.83 -15.75
CA THR A 31 6.66 12.40 -15.55
C THR A 31 5.91 11.72 -14.40
N THR A 32 6.16 10.42 -14.20
CA THR A 32 5.65 9.72 -13.02
C THR A 32 6.32 10.23 -11.74
N GLU A 33 7.64 10.39 -11.71
CA GLU A 33 8.38 10.84 -10.52
C GLU A 33 8.05 12.29 -10.11
N SER A 34 7.84 13.19 -11.08
CA SER A 34 7.48 14.59 -10.81
C SER A 34 6.07 14.74 -10.23
N THR A 35 5.09 13.99 -10.74
CA THR A 35 3.72 13.96 -10.16
C THR A 35 3.67 13.33 -8.76
N PHE A 36 4.59 12.39 -8.45
CA PHE A 36 4.74 11.84 -7.10
C PHE A 36 5.21 12.89 -6.09
N ASN A 37 6.17 13.77 -6.43
CA ASN A 37 6.69 14.79 -5.51
C ASN A 37 5.65 15.87 -5.16
N THR A 38 4.93 16.39 -6.16
CA THR A 38 3.86 17.39 -5.95
C THR A 38 2.76 16.84 -5.01
N THR A 39 2.49 15.55 -5.10
CA THR A 39 1.48 14.88 -4.28
C THR A 39 1.93 14.71 -2.83
N GLN A 40 3.23 14.52 -2.57
CA GLN A 40 3.75 14.45 -1.19
C GLN A 40 3.79 15.83 -0.54
N GLU A 41 4.25 16.85 -1.26
CA GLU A 41 4.29 18.24 -0.75
C GLU A 41 2.90 18.76 -0.37
N ASN A 42 1.89 18.50 -1.21
CA ASN A 42 0.51 18.90 -0.91
C ASN A 42 -0.06 18.18 0.33
N LYS A 43 0.38 16.94 0.60
CA LYS A 43 -0.05 16.18 1.78
C LYS A 43 0.65 16.62 3.06
N ILE A 44 1.92 17.02 2.97
CA ILE A 44 2.67 17.63 4.08
C ILE A 44 2.07 18.99 4.42
N LYS A 45 1.73 19.81 3.41
CA LYS A 45 1.00 21.07 3.61
C LYS A 45 -0.35 20.85 4.29
N ALA A 46 -1.12 19.85 3.88
CA ALA A 46 -2.40 19.53 4.53
C ALA A 46 -2.24 19.18 6.03
N PHE A 47 -1.17 18.50 6.43
CA PHE A 47 -0.88 18.25 7.85
C PHE A 47 -0.56 19.54 8.62
N PHE A 48 0.24 20.43 8.03
CA PHE A 48 0.59 21.71 8.62
C PHE A 48 -0.62 22.66 8.71
N ASP A 49 -1.50 22.65 7.71
CA ASP A 49 -2.74 23.41 7.72
C ASP A 49 -3.70 22.92 8.82
N LEU A 50 -3.71 21.61 9.10
CA LEU A 50 -4.49 21.05 10.20
C LEU A 50 -3.97 21.45 11.57
N GLU A 51 -2.65 21.54 11.74
CA GLU A 51 -2.03 22.04 12.97
C GLU A 51 -2.45 23.49 13.27
N ASN A 52 -2.61 24.32 12.24
CA ASN A 52 -3.00 25.71 12.39
C ASN A 52 -4.52 25.91 12.52
N ALA A 53 -5.33 25.05 11.91
CA ALA A 53 -6.78 25.20 11.90
C ALA A 53 -7.47 24.78 13.21
N ASN A 54 -6.91 23.81 13.94
CA ASN A 54 -7.57 23.21 15.11
C ASN A 54 -6.68 23.29 16.36
N GLN A 55 -7.03 24.20 17.29
CA GLN A 55 -6.28 24.39 18.54
C GLN A 55 -6.22 23.13 19.41
N GLU A 56 -7.25 22.27 19.37
CA GLU A 56 -7.28 21.03 20.16
C GLU A 56 -6.37 19.92 19.63
N LEU A 57 -6.11 19.88 18.33
CA LEU A 57 -5.21 18.88 17.71
C LEU A 57 -3.77 19.38 17.64
N LYS A 58 -3.56 20.70 17.76
CA LYS A 58 -2.27 21.35 17.64
C LYS A 58 -1.23 20.80 18.62
N SER A 59 -1.61 20.61 19.89
CA SER A 59 -0.70 20.09 20.91
C SER A 59 -0.26 18.66 20.63
N ASP A 60 -1.19 17.79 20.22
CA ASP A 60 -0.90 16.39 19.88
C ASP A 60 -0.17 16.26 18.53
N LEU A 61 -0.36 17.18 17.57
CA LEU A 61 0.25 17.13 16.23
C LEU A 61 1.65 17.75 16.15
N LYS A 62 2.00 18.67 17.05
CA LYS A 62 3.27 19.41 17.02
C LYS A 62 4.51 18.51 16.97
N ASP A 63 4.48 17.40 17.70
CA ASP A 63 5.61 16.45 17.77
C ASP A 63 5.49 15.30 16.76
N LEU A 64 4.44 15.30 15.95
CA LEU A 64 4.14 14.22 15.01
C LEU A 64 4.59 14.59 13.60
N TYR A 65 5.28 13.64 12.97
CA TYR A 65 5.71 13.76 11.58
C TYR A 65 5.41 12.48 10.81
N ILE A 66 5.29 12.64 9.50
CA ILE A 66 5.07 11.55 8.55
C ILE A 66 6.35 11.28 7.77
N ASN A 67 6.57 10.02 7.39
CA ASN A 67 7.71 9.64 6.56
C ASN A 67 7.42 9.91 5.08
N SER A 68 6.23 9.53 4.63
CA SER A 68 5.78 9.73 3.25
C SER A 68 4.28 9.54 3.16
N ALA A 69 3.69 9.95 2.04
CA ALA A 69 2.28 9.69 1.79
C ALA A 69 2.03 9.30 0.33
N VAL A 70 1.56 8.08 0.12
CA VAL A 70 1.35 7.46 -1.18
C VAL A 70 -0.12 7.54 -1.54
N GLN A 71 -0.43 7.74 -2.83
CA GLN A 71 -1.79 7.62 -3.34
C GLN A 71 -1.93 6.27 -4.02
N ILE A 72 -3.02 5.56 -3.73
CA ILE A 72 -3.32 4.24 -4.30
C ILE A 72 -4.66 4.34 -5.00
N ASP A 73 -4.70 3.88 -6.24
CA ASP A 73 -5.95 3.76 -6.99
C ASP A 73 -6.68 2.48 -6.57
N MET A 74 -7.96 2.63 -6.24
CA MET A 74 -8.85 1.57 -5.77
C MET A 74 -9.82 1.15 -6.88
N PRO A 75 -10.37 -0.08 -6.84
CA PRO A 75 -11.47 -0.44 -7.73
C PRO A 75 -12.65 0.53 -7.51
N GLY A 76 -13.39 0.83 -8.57
CA GLY A 76 -14.52 1.79 -8.51
C GLY A 76 -14.14 3.25 -8.70
N ASN A 77 -13.00 3.55 -9.35
CA ASN A 77 -12.51 4.91 -9.63
C ASN A 77 -12.29 5.80 -8.38
N ARG A 78 -12.26 5.19 -7.20
CA ARG A 78 -11.91 5.83 -5.92
C ARG A 78 -10.39 5.85 -5.77
N LYS A 79 -9.86 6.86 -5.08
CA LYS A 79 -8.44 6.96 -4.74
C LYS A 79 -8.29 7.02 -3.23
N ALA A 80 -7.39 6.21 -2.69
CA ALA A 80 -7.06 6.19 -1.28
C ALA A 80 -5.69 6.85 -1.03
N VAL A 81 -5.54 7.51 0.12
CA VAL A 81 -4.29 8.10 0.57
C VAL A 81 -3.74 7.27 1.72
N VAL A 82 -2.56 6.68 1.52
CA VAL A 82 -1.84 5.94 2.54
C VAL A 82 -0.75 6.81 3.11
N ILE A 83 -0.77 7.01 4.43
CA ILE A 83 0.19 7.87 5.12
C ILE A 83 1.10 6.99 5.96
N HIS A 84 2.38 7.06 5.64
CA HIS A 84 3.42 6.30 6.29
C HIS A 84 3.95 7.05 7.51
N ILE A 85 3.78 6.46 8.67
CA ILE A 85 4.14 7.04 9.96
C ILE A 85 5.40 6.34 10.50
N PRO A 86 6.30 7.03 11.21
CA PRO A 86 7.36 6.39 11.97
C PRO A 86 6.80 5.41 13.01
N HIS A 87 7.30 4.17 13.04
CA HIS A 87 6.82 3.15 14.02
C HIS A 87 6.87 3.62 15.48
N ARG A 88 7.84 4.48 15.82
CA ARG A 88 7.98 5.07 17.18
C ARG A 88 6.75 5.88 17.60
N LEU A 89 6.09 6.54 16.65
CA LEU A 89 4.95 7.42 16.88
C LEU A 89 3.59 6.72 16.72
N ARG A 90 3.55 5.42 16.40
CA ARG A 90 2.28 4.66 16.18
C ARG A 90 1.29 4.87 17.33
N LYS A 91 1.75 4.86 18.59
CA LYS A 91 0.87 4.98 19.77
C LYS A 91 0.20 6.36 19.84
N ALA A 92 0.94 7.42 19.55
CA ALA A 92 0.41 8.78 19.54
C ALA A 92 -0.62 8.96 18.42
N TYR A 93 -0.32 8.49 17.20
CA TYR A 93 -1.27 8.52 16.09
C TYR A 93 -2.52 7.67 16.35
N LYS A 94 -2.43 6.56 17.06
CA LYS A 94 -3.61 5.76 17.46
C LYS A 94 -4.54 6.53 18.41
N LYS A 95 -4.00 7.32 19.33
CA LYS A 95 -4.78 8.15 20.26
C LYS A 95 -5.66 9.17 19.53
N ILE A 96 -5.10 9.82 18.50
CA ILE A 96 -5.79 10.88 17.74
C ILE A 96 -6.45 10.40 16.44
N HIS A 97 -6.38 9.11 16.12
CA HIS A 97 -6.66 8.57 14.80
C HIS A 97 -8.04 8.96 14.25
N VAL A 98 -9.10 8.76 15.02
CA VAL A 98 -10.48 8.98 14.55
C VAL A 98 -10.69 10.45 14.17
N ARG A 99 -10.15 11.37 14.98
CA ARG A 99 -10.22 12.81 14.73
C ARG A 99 -9.37 13.20 13.53
N LEU A 100 -8.12 12.71 13.49
CA LEU A 100 -7.17 13.02 12.44
C LEU A 100 -7.64 12.53 11.06
N VAL A 101 -8.12 11.28 10.97
CA VAL A 101 -8.62 10.71 9.72
C VAL A 101 -9.84 11.49 9.23
N ARG A 102 -10.77 11.84 10.11
CA ARG A 102 -11.95 12.63 9.74
C ARG A 102 -11.57 14.00 9.16
N GLU A 103 -10.61 14.69 9.76
CA GLU A 103 -10.15 15.99 9.26
C GLU A 103 -9.37 15.87 7.94
N LEU A 104 -8.53 14.84 7.80
CA LEU A 104 -7.82 14.57 6.56
C LEU A 104 -8.81 14.22 5.43
N GLU A 105 -9.84 13.43 5.70
CA GLU A 105 -10.86 13.06 4.70
C GLU A 105 -11.65 14.26 4.20
N LYS A 106 -11.99 15.20 5.08
CA LYS A 106 -12.59 16.49 4.68
C LYS A 106 -11.66 17.27 3.75
N LYS A 107 -10.37 17.35 4.09
CA LYS A 107 -9.37 18.09 3.30
C LYS A 107 -9.04 17.43 1.97
N PHE A 108 -9.04 16.10 1.90
CA PHE A 108 -8.77 15.34 0.68
C PHE A 108 -10.02 15.04 -0.15
N SER A 109 -11.06 15.87 -0.04
CA SER A 109 -12.28 15.79 -0.85
C SER A 109 -12.98 14.44 -0.76
N GLY A 110 -13.03 13.84 0.44
CA GLY A 110 -13.69 12.55 0.68
C GLY A 110 -12.91 11.33 0.18
N LYS A 111 -11.63 11.47 -0.16
CA LYS A 111 -10.75 10.31 -0.39
C LYS A 111 -10.49 9.59 0.93
N ASP A 112 -10.55 8.25 0.90
CA ASP A 112 -10.28 7.45 2.09
C ASP A 112 -8.81 7.60 2.51
N VAL A 113 -8.60 7.86 3.81
CA VAL A 113 -7.26 7.99 4.38
C VAL A 113 -6.97 6.82 5.31
N VAL A 114 -5.79 6.19 5.12
CA VAL A 114 -5.32 5.08 5.95
C VAL A 114 -3.92 5.40 6.49
N LEU A 115 -3.74 5.22 7.80
CA LEU A 115 -2.50 5.46 8.51
C LEU A 115 -1.74 4.15 8.73
N ILE A 116 -0.50 4.04 8.28
CA ILE A 116 0.29 2.81 8.39
C ILE A 116 1.66 3.11 8.99
N ALA A 117 2.07 2.36 10.02
CA ALA A 117 3.41 2.48 10.54
C ALA A 117 4.43 1.79 9.62
N THR A 118 5.48 2.53 9.30
CA THR A 118 6.64 2.04 8.55
C THR A 118 7.42 1.03 9.37
N ARG A 119 7.43 -0.24 8.91
CA ARG A 119 8.15 -1.33 9.57
C ARG A 119 9.23 -1.87 8.65
N ARG A 120 10.41 -2.11 9.20
CA ARG A 120 11.55 -2.67 8.46
C ARG A 120 11.52 -4.19 8.51
N ILE A 121 11.37 -4.82 7.33
CA ILE A 121 11.53 -6.26 7.17
C ILE A 121 13.02 -6.56 6.99
N LEU A 122 13.57 -7.44 7.83
CA LEU A 122 14.93 -7.96 7.64
C LEU A 122 14.91 -9.22 6.76
N LYS A 123 16.01 -9.57 6.09
CA LYS A 123 16.08 -10.88 5.43
C LYS A 123 16.40 -11.96 6.47
N PRO A 124 15.96 -13.22 6.28
CA PRO A 124 16.45 -14.33 7.10
C PRO A 124 17.99 -14.35 7.08
N PRO A 125 18.66 -14.62 8.22
CA PRO A 125 20.11 -14.71 8.25
C PRO A 125 20.58 -15.86 7.35
N LYS A 126 21.73 -15.66 6.68
CA LYS A 126 22.35 -16.73 5.89
C LYS A 126 22.82 -17.86 6.83
N LYS A 127 22.85 -19.09 6.33
CA LYS A 127 23.37 -20.25 7.07
C LYS A 127 24.81 -19.95 7.53
N GLY A 128 25.08 -20.09 8.83
CA GLY A 128 26.37 -19.77 9.45
C GLY A 128 26.53 -18.33 9.99
N SER A 129 25.51 -17.47 9.85
CA SER A 129 25.52 -16.14 10.47
C SER A 129 25.21 -16.22 11.97
N ALA A 130 26.02 -15.57 12.80
CA ALA A 130 25.77 -15.41 14.23
C ALA A 130 24.64 -14.41 14.55
N VAL A 131 24.25 -13.56 13.58
CA VAL A 131 23.24 -12.52 13.80
C VAL A 131 21.83 -13.13 13.74
N MET A 132 21.16 -13.18 14.90
CA MET A 132 19.77 -13.61 14.99
C MET A 132 18.81 -12.48 14.58
N ARG A 133 17.87 -12.79 13.68
CA ARG A 133 16.80 -11.86 13.28
C ARG A 133 15.72 -11.78 14.37
N PRO A 134 15.36 -10.58 14.84
CA PRO A 134 14.22 -10.42 15.75
C PRO A 134 12.90 -10.85 15.10
N ARG A 135 12.05 -11.56 15.86
CA ARG A 135 10.74 -12.05 15.39
C ARG A 135 9.83 -10.92 14.89
N SER A 136 9.88 -9.74 15.53
CA SER A 136 9.11 -8.55 15.14
C SER A 136 9.48 -8.00 13.75
N ARG A 137 10.67 -8.33 13.24
CA ARG A 137 11.14 -7.92 11.92
C ARG A 137 10.98 -9.03 10.87
N THR A 138 10.14 -10.05 11.16
CA THR A 138 9.76 -11.11 10.22
C THR A 138 8.77 -10.62 9.16
N LEU A 139 8.76 -11.23 7.97
CA LEU A 139 7.81 -10.86 6.91
C LEU A 139 6.38 -11.08 7.38
N SER A 140 6.11 -12.24 7.99
CA SER A 140 4.80 -12.58 8.57
C SER A 140 4.37 -11.60 9.65
N ALA A 141 5.21 -11.37 10.67
CA ALA A 141 4.86 -10.46 11.77
C ALA A 141 4.62 -9.02 11.30
N VAL A 142 5.39 -8.55 10.32
CA VAL A 142 5.19 -7.21 9.75
C VAL A 142 3.88 -7.14 8.97
N HIS A 143 3.53 -8.17 8.20
CA HIS A 143 2.26 -8.20 7.46
C HIS A 143 1.04 -8.23 8.40
N ASP A 144 1.12 -9.00 9.49
CA ASP A 144 0.07 -9.04 10.50
C ASP A 144 -0.06 -7.68 11.21
N ALA A 145 1.06 -7.04 11.55
CA ALA A 145 1.05 -5.70 12.15
C ALA A 145 0.57 -4.59 11.19
N ILE A 146 0.73 -4.76 9.88
CA ILE A 146 0.15 -3.86 8.87
C ILE A 146 -1.37 -4.03 8.82
N LEU A 147 -1.88 -5.26 8.90
CA LEU A 147 -3.34 -5.50 8.96
C LEU A 147 -3.98 -4.76 10.14
N GLU A 148 -3.37 -4.84 11.32
CA GLU A 148 -3.83 -4.10 12.50
C GLU A 148 -3.85 -2.57 12.33
N ASP A 149 -2.88 -2.02 11.57
CA ASP A 149 -2.84 -0.58 11.33
C ASP A 149 -3.90 -0.14 10.34
N VAL A 150 -4.12 -0.93 9.29
CA VAL A 150 -5.06 -0.62 8.22
C VAL A 150 -6.50 -0.56 8.73
N VAL A 151 -6.87 -1.46 9.63
CA VAL A 151 -8.27 -1.62 10.10
C VAL A 151 -8.62 -0.79 11.33
N TYR A 152 -7.64 -0.12 11.96
CA TYR A 152 -7.89 0.73 13.11
C TYR A 152 -8.92 1.82 12.73
N PRO A 153 -9.95 2.10 13.56
CA PRO A 153 -10.12 1.71 14.97
C PRO A 153 -10.71 0.32 15.22
N ALA A 154 -11.21 -0.38 14.21
CA ALA A 154 -11.78 -1.70 14.39
C ALA A 154 -10.70 -2.71 14.80
N GLU A 155 -11.03 -3.59 15.73
CA GLU A 155 -10.16 -4.68 16.16
C GLU A 155 -10.44 -5.95 15.35
N ILE A 156 -9.39 -6.74 15.09
CA ILE A 156 -9.53 -8.02 14.41
C ILE A 156 -9.91 -9.08 15.44
N VAL A 157 -11.12 -9.61 15.32
CA VAL A 157 -11.65 -10.70 16.17
C VAL A 157 -11.09 -12.04 15.74
N GLY A 158 -10.92 -12.24 14.43
CA GLY A 158 -10.52 -13.54 13.90
C GLY A 158 -9.87 -13.45 12.53
N LYS A 159 -9.09 -14.48 12.21
CA LYS A 159 -8.42 -14.64 10.92
C LYS A 159 -8.58 -16.08 10.45
N ARG A 160 -9.19 -16.27 9.28
CA ARG A 160 -9.31 -17.57 8.61
C ARG A 160 -8.58 -17.51 7.28
N ILE A 161 -7.94 -18.60 6.88
CA ILE A 161 -7.27 -18.69 5.59
C ILE A 161 -8.00 -19.76 4.79
N ARG A 162 -8.59 -19.36 3.67
CA ARG A 162 -9.20 -20.27 2.71
C ARG A 162 -8.21 -20.57 1.61
N TYR A 163 -8.01 -21.86 1.34
CA TYR A 163 -7.24 -22.34 0.21
C TYR A 163 -8.21 -22.70 -0.93
N ARG A 164 -7.97 -22.17 -2.12
CA ARG A 164 -8.71 -22.54 -3.33
C ARG A 164 -8.08 -23.77 -3.99
N LEU A 165 -8.82 -24.43 -4.87
CA LEU A 165 -8.34 -25.57 -5.65
C LEU A 165 -7.12 -25.20 -6.51
N ASP A 166 -7.05 -23.95 -6.97
CA ASP A 166 -5.92 -23.39 -7.73
C ASP A 166 -4.65 -23.15 -6.87
N GLY A 167 -4.68 -23.49 -5.58
CA GLY A 167 -3.58 -23.24 -4.62
C GLY A 167 -3.48 -21.79 -4.12
N SER A 168 -4.28 -20.88 -4.66
CA SER A 168 -4.36 -19.49 -4.20
C SER A 168 -4.97 -19.41 -2.79
N LYS A 169 -4.52 -18.42 -2.01
CA LYS A 169 -4.91 -18.23 -0.62
C LYS A 169 -5.69 -16.92 -0.46
N ILE A 170 -6.87 -17.00 0.13
CA ILE A 170 -7.67 -15.85 0.52
C ILE A 170 -7.70 -15.77 2.03
N ILE A 171 -7.29 -14.64 2.60
CA ILE A 171 -7.32 -14.41 4.04
C ILE A 171 -8.62 -13.69 4.38
N LYS A 172 -9.52 -14.36 5.10
CA LYS A 172 -10.72 -13.77 5.67
C LYS A 172 -10.41 -13.19 7.04
N ILE A 173 -10.67 -11.91 7.22
CA ILE A 173 -10.44 -11.19 8.47
C ILE A 173 -11.79 -10.77 9.02
N PHE A 174 -12.06 -11.16 10.26
CA PHE A 174 -13.27 -10.81 10.98
C PHE A 174 -13.01 -9.59 11.85
N LEU A 175 -13.75 -8.52 11.61
CA LEU A 175 -13.69 -7.28 12.40
C LEU A 175 -14.74 -7.30 13.50
N ASP A 176 -14.50 -6.55 14.57
CA ASP A 176 -15.49 -6.37 15.64
C ASP A 176 -16.73 -5.61 15.13
N LEU A 177 -17.91 -5.99 15.63
CA LEU A 177 -19.19 -5.48 15.18
C LEU A 177 -19.48 -4.06 15.70
N LYS A 178 -18.86 -3.69 16.83
CA LYS A 178 -19.06 -2.39 17.50
C LYS A 178 -18.65 -1.20 16.62
N GLU A 179 -17.55 -1.34 15.91
CA GLU A 179 -16.98 -0.28 15.07
C GLU A 179 -17.51 -0.31 13.63
N ARG A 180 -18.46 -1.18 13.31
CA ARG A 180 -18.98 -1.40 11.95
C ARG A 180 -19.35 -0.11 11.24
N ASN A 181 -20.08 0.78 11.90
CA ASN A 181 -20.54 2.05 11.33
C ASN A 181 -19.39 2.95 10.84
N ASN A 182 -18.21 2.84 11.48
CA ASN A 182 -17.04 3.67 11.15
C ASN A 182 -16.16 3.05 10.06
N THR A 183 -16.19 1.73 9.88
CA THR A 183 -15.25 1.02 8.99
C THR A 183 -15.90 0.38 7.75
N GLU A 184 -17.23 0.23 7.73
CA GLU A 184 -17.96 -0.43 6.64
C GLU A 184 -17.74 0.21 5.26
N TYR A 185 -17.69 1.54 5.16
CA TYR A 185 -17.47 2.23 3.88
C TYR A 185 -16.02 2.12 3.35
N LYS A 186 -15.09 1.59 4.15
CA LYS A 186 -13.64 1.46 3.85
C LYS A 186 -13.17 0.05 3.57
N LEU A 187 -14.03 -0.97 3.65
CA LEU A 187 -13.62 -2.38 3.52
C LEU A 187 -12.91 -2.67 2.17
N GLU A 188 -13.41 -2.08 1.09
CA GLU A 188 -12.78 -2.17 -0.23
C GLU A 188 -11.39 -1.51 -0.23
N THR A 189 -11.29 -0.34 0.40
CA THR A 189 -10.04 0.42 0.57
C THR A 189 -9.00 -0.39 1.34
N PHE A 190 -9.36 -0.99 2.46
CA PHE A 190 -8.47 -1.85 3.23
C PHE A 190 -7.94 -3.02 2.41
N THR A 191 -8.82 -3.63 1.60
CA THR A 191 -8.46 -4.76 0.73
C THR A 191 -7.43 -4.35 -0.31
N GLY A 192 -7.65 -3.26 -1.05
CA GLY A 192 -6.72 -2.82 -2.09
C GLY A 192 -5.41 -2.27 -1.54
N VAL A 193 -5.44 -1.54 -0.41
CA VAL A 193 -4.22 -1.06 0.27
C VAL A 193 -3.36 -2.25 0.70
N TYR A 194 -3.95 -3.24 1.37
CA TYR A 194 -3.20 -4.41 1.80
C TYR A 194 -2.68 -5.24 0.62
N ARG A 195 -3.48 -5.41 -0.44
CA ARG A 195 -3.04 -6.08 -1.67
C ARG A 195 -1.86 -5.35 -2.32
N LYS A 196 -1.88 -4.02 -2.39
CA LYS A 196 -0.80 -3.23 -2.98
C LYS A 196 0.49 -3.29 -2.18
N LEU A 197 0.40 -3.28 -0.85
CA LEU A 197 1.57 -3.30 0.04
C LEU A 197 2.16 -4.70 0.22
N CYS A 198 1.31 -5.72 0.37
CA CYS A 198 1.73 -7.07 0.78
C CYS A 198 1.61 -8.12 -0.33
N GLY A 199 0.91 -7.83 -1.43
CA GLY A 199 0.66 -8.79 -2.52
C GLY A 199 -0.25 -9.97 -2.13
N LYS A 200 -0.99 -9.87 -1.03
CA LYS A 200 -1.87 -10.93 -0.50
C LYS A 200 -3.33 -10.53 -0.68
N GLU A 201 -4.16 -11.49 -1.04
CA GLU A 201 -5.61 -11.31 -1.10
C GLU A 201 -6.23 -11.42 0.29
N VAL A 202 -7.01 -10.41 0.65
CA VAL A 202 -7.73 -10.32 1.92
C VAL A 202 -9.18 -9.97 1.64
N VAL A 203 -10.07 -10.50 2.46
CA VAL A 203 -11.48 -10.11 2.51
C VAL A 203 -11.81 -9.76 3.95
N PHE A 204 -12.37 -8.58 4.17
CA PHE A 204 -12.84 -8.14 5.48
C PHE A 204 -14.33 -8.41 5.60
N GLU A 205 -14.72 -9.12 6.65
CA GLU A 205 -16.10 -9.49 6.93
C GLU A 205 -16.40 -9.14 8.40
N TYR A 206 -17.66 -8.87 8.71
CA TYR A 206 -18.12 -8.86 10.09
C TYR A 206 -18.70 -10.24 10.41
N PRO A 207 -18.44 -10.80 11.61
CA PRO A 207 -19.08 -12.04 12.00
C PRO A 207 -20.59 -11.83 12.02
N VAL A 208 -21.31 -12.64 11.26
CA VAL A 208 -22.76 -12.76 11.43
C VAL A 208 -22.94 -13.48 12.76
N THR A 209 -23.66 -12.88 13.70
CA THR A 209 -24.02 -13.55 14.95
C THR A 209 -24.95 -14.71 14.60
N ASP A 210 -24.39 -15.89 14.34
CA ASP A 210 -25.12 -17.14 14.49
C ASP A 210 -25.23 -17.38 16.00
N SER A 211 -26.20 -16.70 16.61
CA SER A 211 -26.72 -17.03 17.94
C SER A 211 -27.44 -18.37 17.80
N ALA A 212 -26.71 -19.47 17.96
CA ALA A 212 -27.25 -20.81 18.13
C ALA A 212 -27.38 -21.13 19.63
#